data_AF-A0A058Z3T8-F1
#
_entry.id   AF-A0A058Z3T8-F1
#
_cell.length_a   1.000
_cell.length_b   1.000
_cell.length_c   1.000
_cell.angle_alpha   90.00
_cell.angle_beta   90.00
_cell.angle_gamma   90.00
#
_symmetry.space_group_name_H-M   'P 1'
#
loop_
_entity.id
_entity.type
_entity.pdbx_description
1 polymer ?
#
loop_
_entity_poly.entity_id
_entity_poly.type
_entity_poly.pdbx_seq_one_letter_code
_entity_poly.pdbx_strand_id
1 'polypeptide(L)' 'MPDMLTVEVVETGPSRGSGTGGATKPAFLAGGVRVLVPEYITTGERIVIRTETMEFNRRATD' A
#
# COMPACT_ATOMS: atom_id res chain seq x y z
N MET A 1 4.49 -2.53 21.29
CA MET A 1 3.48 -1.50 20.96
C MET A 1 2.74 -2.02 19.73
N PRO A 2 1.52 -1.58 19.37
CA PRO A 2 0.92 -2.09 18.13
C PRO A 2 1.71 -1.52 16.94
N ASP A 3 2.51 -2.35 16.28
CA ASP A 3 3.42 -1.95 15.21
C ASP A 3 2.71 -1.78 13.85
N MET A 4 1.39 -1.58 13.88
CA MET A 4 0.51 -1.56 12.71
C MET A 4 -0.36 -0.31 12.71
N LEU A 5 -0.40 0.38 11.57
CA LEU A 5 -1.22 1.57 11.36
C LEU A 5 -2.05 1.41 10.09
N THR A 6 -3.34 1.70 10.19
CA THR A 6 -4.23 1.74 9.04
C THR A 6 -4.17 3.13 8.41
N VAL A 7 -3.88 3.17 7.12
CA VAL A 7 -3.68 4.37 6.32
C VAL A 7 -4.44 4.24 5.00
N GLU A 8 -4.90 5.36 4.47
CA GLU A 8 -5.59 5.40 3.19
C GLU A 8 -4.60 5.67 2.05
N VAL A 9 -4.78 4.97 0.94
CA VAL A 9 -4.00 5.21 -0.28
C VAL A 9 -4.57 6.41 -1.03
N VAL A 10 -3.82 7.50 -1.09
CA VAL A 10 -4.26 8.74 -1.75
C VAL A 10 -3.86 8.82 -3.23
N GLU A 11 -2.83 8.08 -3.64
CA GLU A 11 -2.41 8.00 -5.03
C GLU A 11 -1.72 6.66 -5.29
N THR A 12 -1.94 6.04 -6.45
CA THR A 12 -1.16 4.88 -6.88
C THR A 12 -0.41 5.20 -8.16
N GLY A 13 0.87 4.84 -8.20
CA GLY A 13 1.69 4.97 -9.39
C GLY A 13 1.30 3.98 -10.49
N PRO A 14 1.85 4.18 -11.71
CA PRO A 14 1.51 3.36 -12.86
C PRO A 14 1.86 1.89 -12.61
N SER A 15 0.88 1.00 -12.81
CA SER A 15 1.12 -0.44 -12.85
C SER A 15 1.87 -0.77 -14.15
N ARG A 16 3.09 -1.31 -14.02
CA ARG A 16 3.81 -1.81 -15.18
C ARG A 16 3.14 -3.12 -15.61
N GLY A 17 2.14 -3.02 -16.48
CA GLY A 17 1.44 -4.17 -17.02
C GLY A 17 2.36 -4.97 -17.93
N SER A 18 3.08 -5.95 -17.39
CA SER A 18 3.53 -7.14 -18.11
C SER A 18 4.24 -8.10 -17.15
N GLY A 19 3.73 -9.32 -17.04
CA GLY A 19 4.47 -10.46 -16.48
C GLY A 19 3.86 -11.04 -15.21
N THR A 20 3.25 -12.21 -15.35
CA THR A 20 2.92 -13.16 -14.29
C THR A 20 4.00 -13.20 -13.20
N GLY A 21 3.77 -12.50 -12.08
CA GLY A 21 4.69 -12.51 -10.95
C GLY A 21 4.57 -11.29 -10.04
N GLY A 22 3.54 -11.28 -9.18
CA GLY A 22 3.44 -10.45 -7.98
C GLY A 22 4.05 -9.05 -8.09
N ALA A 23 3.58 -8.23 -9.02
CA ALA A 23 4.14 -6.91 -9.20
C ALA A 23 3.62 -5.99 -8.08
N THR A 24 4.55 -5.44 -7.31
CA THR A 24 4.23 -4.35 -6.39
C THR A 24 4.33 -3.03 -7.14
N LYS A 25 3.31 -2.18 -6.98
CA LYS A 25 3.32 -0.82 -7.49
C LYS A 25 3.61 0.16 -6.35
N PRO A 26 4.30 1.28 -6.63
CA PRO A 26 4.43 2.34 -5.65
C PRO A 26 3.07 3.01 -5.43
N ALA A 27 2.71 3.29 -4.18
CA ALA A 27 1.54 4.05 -3.82
C ALA A 27 1.87 5.07 -2.72
N PHE A 28 1.18 6.20 -2.74
CA PHE A 28 1.24 7.23 -1.73
C PHE A 28 0.11 7.08 -0.74
N LEU A 29 0.45 7.23 0.53
CA LEU A 29 -0.45 7.16 1.66
C LEU A 29 -0.88 8.56 2.10
N ALA A 30 -2.02 8.62 2.79
CA ALA A 30 -2.46 9.79 3.53
C ALA A 30 -1.39 10.14 4.56
N GLY A 31 -0.62 11.20 4.28
CA GLY A 31 0.59 11.57 5.03
C GLY A 31 1.82 11.79 4.16
N GLY A 32 1.74 11.53 2.86
CA GLY A 32 2.84 11.79 1.90
C GLY A 32 3.94 10.73 1.90
N VAL A 33 3.70 9.58 2.53
CA VAL A 33 4.63 8.44 2.56
C VAL A 33 4.40 7.56 1.34
N ARG A 34 5.48 7.13 0.68
CA ARG A 34 5.42 6.20 -0.44
C ARG A 34 5.73 4.78 0.02
N VAL A 35 4.85 3.83 -0.29
CA VAL A 35 5.00 2.41 0.05
C VAL A 35 4.79 1.54 -1.18
N LEU A 36 5.28 0.30 -1.13
CA LEU A 36 5.05 -0.69 -2.18
C LEU A 36 3.78 -1.47 -1.82
N VAL A 37 2.75 -1.35 -2.65
CA VAL A 37 1.49 -2.08 -2.49
C VAL A 37 1.32 -3.08 -3.62
N PRO A 38 0.60 -4.18 -3.40
CA PRO A 38 0.20 -5.08 -4.46
C PRO A 38 -0.61 -4.36 -5.55
N GLU A 39 -0.51 -4.86 -6.78
CA GLU A 39 -1.24 -4.34 -7.96
C GLU A 39 -2.76 -4.24 -7.79
N TYR A 40 -3.37 -5.10 -6.95
CA TYR A 40 -4.81 -5.09 -6.67
C TYR A 40 -5.28 -3.93 -5.78
N ILE A 41 -4.37 -3.25 -5.08
CA ILE A 41 -4.71 -2.08 -4.23
C ILE A 41 -4.96 -0.87 -5.11
N THR A 42 -6.00 -0.09 -4.83
CA THR A 42 -6.35 1.11 -5.61
C THR A 42 -6.42 2.36 -4.74
N THR A 43 -6.37 3.53 -5.38
CA THR A 43 -6.57 4.82 -4.69
C THR A 43 -7.93 4.81 -3.99
N GLY A 44 -7.96 5.27 -2.73
CA GLY A 44 -9.13 5.26 -1.85
C GLY A 44 -9.27 4.01 -1.00
N GLU A 45 -8.46 2.95 -1.22
CA GLU A 45 -8.44 1.80 -0.30
C GLU A 45 -7.64 2.08 0.97
N ARG A 46 -8.10 1.47 2.07
CA ARG A 46 -7.38 1.45 3.34
C ARG A 46 -6.51 0.21 3.43
N ILE A 47 -5.26 0.42 3.79
CA ILE A 47 -4.27 -0.64 3.99
C ILE A 47 -3.66 -0.52 5.38
N VAL A 48 -3.27 -1.66 5.93
CA VAL A 48 -2.50 -1.73 7.17
C VAL A 48 -1.04 -1.79 6.79
N ILE A 49 -0.25 -0.86 7.31
CA ILE A 49 1.22 -0.85 7.17
C ILE A 49 1.88 -1.12 8.52
N ARG A 50 3.12 -1.59 8.49
CA ARG A 50 3.97 -1.58 9.68
C ARG A 50 4.55 -0.19 9.88
N THR A 51 4.37 0.41 11.06
CA THR A 51 4.91 1.74 11.35
C THR A 51 6.43 1.75 11.46
N GLU A 52 7.03 0.62 11.86
CA GLU A 52 8.47 0.48 12.03
C GLU A 52 9.23 0.38 10.69
N THR A 53 8.70 -0.40 9.73
CA THR A 53 9.36 -0.61 8.43
C THR A 53 8.68 0.09 7.25
N MET A 54 7.51 0.70 7.47
CA MET A 54 6.65 1.30 6.43
C MET A 54 6.25 0.32 5.31
N GLU A 55 6.17 -0.97 5.63
CA GLU A 55 5.80 -2.00 4.66
C GLU A 55 4.30 -2.30 4.70
N PHE A 56 3.75 -2.61 3.52
CA PHE A 56 2.40 -3.14 3.42
C PHE A 56 2.28 -4.45 4.21
N ASN A 57 1.31 -4.52 5.12
CA ASN A 57 1.02 -5.72 5.90
C ASN A 57 -0.17 -6.50 5.31
N ARG A 58 -1.30 -5.82 5.15
CA ARG A 58 -2.55 -6.39 4.61
C ARG A 58 -3.51 -5.28 4.21
N ARG A 59 -4.53 -5.64 3.43
CA ARG A 59 -5.68 -4.76 3.21
C ARG A 59 -6.45 -4.58 4.51
N ALA A 60 -6.91 -3.36 4.79
CA ALA A 60 -7.79 -3.15 5.92
C ALA A 60 -9.15 -3.80 5.61
N THR A 61 -9.54 -4.74 6.47
CA THR A 61 -10.93 -5.15 6.61
C THR A 61 -11.42 -4.40 7.83
N ASP A 62 -12.33 -3.45 7.61
CA ASP A 62 -13.05 -2.77 8.69
C ASP A 62 -13.77 -3.78 9.60
#